data_AF-A0A9X9QPC7-F1
#
_entry.id   AF-A0A9X9QPC7-F1
#
_cell.length_a   1.000
_cell.length_b   1.000
_cell.length_c   1.000
_cell.angle_alpha   90.00
_cell.angle_beta   90.00
_cell.angle_gamma   90.00
#
_symmetry.space_group_name_H-M   'P 1'
#
loop_
_entity.id
_entity.type
_entity.pdbx_description
1 polymer ?
#
loop_
_entity_poly.entity_id
_entity_poly.type
_entity_poly.pdbx_seq_one_letter_code
_entity_poly.pdbx_strand_id
1 'polypeptide(L)'
;MELSKAQRYATVMVMMLGAFIALLNQTLLTTALPGIMTSFNLSLDSAQWLTTIFMLVNGIMIPISAYYTTRFSSKSLYLTAIGLFILGTLLCLVAPYFWLLLLGRAVQAIGAGILIPLIQVVLLVAFPLEERGAAMGIFGLVTGFSPAIGPTLSGWILSYYSWQAIFVIVLVAMLINIVISIAVVKNVTTTGPADLDLLSVLLSTFAFGGLLYGFSKASRMGFTNPTIVLLLIASFVALTVYFKRQNSYQLQC
;
A
#
# COMPACT_ATOMS: atom_id res chain seq x y z
N MET A 1 -0.78 -28.59 8.15
CA MET A 1 -1.46 -28.39 9.44
C MET A 1 -2.71 -27.58 9.13
N GLU A 2 -3.89 -28.21 9.12
CA GLU A 2 -5.13 -27.49 8.82
C GLU A 2 -5.44 -26.53 9.97
N LEU A 3 -5.56 -25.24 9.68
CA LEU A 3 -5.91 -24.25 10.70
C LEU A 3 -7.35 -24.47 11.15
N SER A 4 -7.60 -24.40 12.46
CA SER A 4 -8.97 -24.36 12.98
C SER A 4 -9.72 -23.15 12.43
N LYS A 5 -11.05 -23.27 12.27
CA LYS A 5 -11.93 -22.16 11.81
C LYS A 5 -11.64 -20.88 12.58
N ALA A 6 -11.57 -20.95 13.91
CA ALA A 6 -11.27 -19.80 14.77
C ALA A 6 -9.91 -19.15 14.45
N GLN A 7 -8.87 -19.93 14.18
CA GLN A 7 -7.53 -19.43 13.87
C GLN A 7 -7.47 -18.73 12.51
N ARG A 8 -8.23 -19.22 11.52
CA ARG A 8 -8.32 -18.59 10.19
C ARG A 8 -9.00 -17.23 10.25
N TYR A 9 -10.17 -17.15 10.90
CA TYR A 9 -10.87 -15.89 11.09
C TYR A 9 -10.02 -14.90 11.90
N ALA A 10 -9.39 -15.33 13.00
CA ALA A 10 -8.52 -14.48 13.81
C ALA A 10 -7.33 -13.94 12.99
N THR A 11 -6.67 -14.79 12.21
CA THR A 11 -5.56 -14.39 11.32
C THR A 11 -6.01 -13.31 10.35
N VAL A 12 -7.10 -13.55 9.64
CA VAL A 12 -7.61 -12.64 8.60
C VAL A 12 -8.07 -11.31 9.20
N MET A 13 -8.79 -11.33 10.33
CA MET A 13 -9.26 -10.10 10.99
C MET A 13 -8.10 -9.22 11.47
N VAL A 14 -7.05 -9.82 12.04
CA VAL A 14 -5.85 -9.07 12.44
C VAL A 14 -5.13 -8.47 11.22
N MET A 15 -5.05 -9.21 10.11
CA MET A 15 -4.48 -8.70 8.87
C MET A 15 -5.32 -7.58 8.25
N MET A 16 -6.64 -7.72 8.27
CA MET A 16 -7.57 -6.67 7.83
C MET A 16 -7.44 -5.40 8.66
N LEU A 17 -7.23 -5.51 9.98
CA LEU A 17 -6.97 -4.36 10.84
C LEU A 17 -5.71 -3.61 10.42
N GLY A 18 -4.63 -4.32 10.08
CA GLY A 18 -3.40 -3.68 9.57
C GLY A 18 -3.64 -2.94 8.25
N ALA A 19 -4.35 -3.56 7.30
CA ALA A 19 -4.72 -2.89 6.05
C ALA A 19 -5.65 -1.69 6.27
N PHE A 20 -6.60 -1.79 7.21
CA PHE A 20 -7.47 -0.68 7.59
C PHE A 20 -6.66 0.53 8.08
N ILE A 21 -5.70 0.30 8.99
CA ILE A 21 -4.84 1.37 9.52
C ILE A 21 -3.97 1.97 8.41
N ALA A 22 -3.44 1.14 7.50
CA ALA A 22 -2.63 1.61 6.38
C ALA A 22 -3.42 2.51 5.41
N LEU A 23 -4.64 2.11 5.07
CA LEU A 23 -5.56 2.90 4.25
C LEU A 23 -6.02 4.18 4.97
N LEU A 24 -6.26 4.07 6.28
CA LEU A 24 -6.70 5.20 7.09
C LEU A 24 -5.60 6.26 7.14
N ASN A 25 -4.34 5.87 7.30
CA ASN A 25 -3.20 6.78 7.25
C ASN A 25 -3.10 7.55 5.92
N GLN A 26 -3.54 6.97 4.81
CA GLN A 26 -3.54 7.67 3.53
C GLN A 26 -4.56 8.81 3.53
N THR A 27 -5.76 8.58 4.06
CA THR A 27 -6.82 9.59 4.15
C THR A 27 -6.56 10.62 5.24
N LEU A 28 -6.02 10.20 6.40
CA LEU A 28 -5.60 11.13 7.45
C LEU A 28 -4.56 12.13 6.93
N LEU A 29 -3.59 11.68 6.13
CA LEU A 29 -2.58 12.60 5.58
C LEU A 29 -3.19 13.62 4.63
N THR A 30 -4.16 13.24 3.79
CA THR A 30 -4.75 14.19 2.83
C THR A 30 -5.39 15.40 3.52
N THR A 31 -6.01 15.20 4.69
CA THR A 31 -6.54 16.30 5.53
C THR A 31 -5.44 17.09 6.23
N ALA A 32 -4.29 16.47 6.49
CA ALA A 32 -3.14 17.08 7.18
C ALA A 32 -2.26 17.93 6.27
N LEU A 33 -2.42 17.84 4.95
CA LEU A 33 -1.58 18.55 3.98
C LEU A 33 -1.43 20.05 4.26
N PRO A 34 -2.50 20.82 4.59
CA PRO A 34 -2.34 22.24 4.91
C PRO A 34 -1.42 22.50 6.11
N GLY A 35 -1.50 21.68 7.17
CA GLY A 35 -0.62 21.81 8.33
C GLY A 35 0.85 21.52 8.01
N ILE A 36 1.09 20.52 7.14
CA ILE A 36 2.43 20.18 6.64
C ILE A 36 2.98 21.31 5.77
N MET A 37 2.15 21.90 4.90
CA MET A 37 2.53 23.02 4.05
C MET A 37 3.03 24.21 4.87
N THR A 38 2.29 24.58 5.92
CA THR A 38 2.69 25.67 6.82
C THR A 38 3.98 25.35 7.57
N SER A 39 4.15 24.11 8.04
CA SER A 39 5.33 23.71 8.82
C SER A 39 6.64 23.71 8.03
N PHE A 40 6.57 23.36 6.74
CA PHE A 40 7.75 23.28 5.86
C PHE A 40 7.83 24.41 4.84
N ASN A 41 6.93 25.40 4.91
CA ASN A 41 6.79 26.48 3.94
C ASN A 41 6.72 25.98 2.48
N LEU A 42 5.84 25.01 2.23
CA LEU A 42 5.71 24.34 0.93
C LEU A 42 4.53 24.89 0.13
N SER A 43 4.70 24.92 -1.19
CA SER A 43 3.56 25.02 -2.10
C SER A 43 2.70 23.75 -2.04
N LEU A 44 1.43 23.86 -2.45
CA LEU A 44 0.54 22.71 -2.60
C LEU A 44 1.16 21.64 -3.51
N ASP A 45 1.85 22.09 -4.55
CA ASP A 45 2.57 21.27 -5.51
C ASP A 45 3.60 20.36 -4.86
N SER A 46 4.43 20.93 -4.00
CA SER A 46 5.42 20.17 -3.24
C SER A 46 4.73 19.23 -2.26
N ALA A 47 3.76 19.70 -1.47
CA ALA A 47 3.11 18.87 -0.47
C ALA A 47 2.34 17.66 -1.06
N GLN A 48 1.71 17.82 -2.23
CA GLN A 48 0.99 16.73 -2.92
C GLN A 48 1.90 15.57 -3.36
N TRP A 49 3.22 15.78 -3.39
CA TRP A 49 4.14 14.67 -3.61
C TRP A 49 4.06 13.61 -2.52
N LEU A 50 3.63 13.92 -1.30
CA LEU A 50 3.44 12.93 -0.24
C LEU A 50 2.36 11.89 -0.56
N THR A 51 1.36 12.27 -1.34
CA THR A 51 0.32 11.37 -1.84
C THR A 51 0.79 10.67 -3.10
N THR A 52 1.40 11.43 -4.02
CA THR A 52 1.86 10.91 -5.31
C THR A 52 2.94 9.85 -5.16
N ILE A 53 3.97 10.10 -4.34
CA ILE A 53 5.05 9.12 -4.11
C ILE A 53 4.52 7.83 -3.49
N PHE A 54 3.53 7.95 -2.61
CA PHE A 54 2.92 6.79 -1.98
C PHE A 54 2.20 5.94 -3.01
N MET A 55 1.39 6.54 -3.88
CA MET A 55 0.68 5.82 -4.95
C MET A 55 1.64 5.21 -5.97
N LEU A 56 2.70 5.93 -6.35
CA LEU A 56 3.73 5.44 -7.27
C LEU A 56 4.42 4.18 -6.74
N VAL A 57 4.96 4.27 -5.52
CA VAL A 57 5.66 3.14 -4.90
C VAL A 57 4.71 1.98 -4.63
N ASN A 58 3.48 2.26 -4.18
CA ASN A 58 2.47 1.23 -3.96
C ASN A 58 2.11 0.50 -5.28
N GLY A 59 1.90 1.24 -6.36
CA GLY A 59 1.60 0.68 -7.69
C GLY A 59 2.72 -0.20 -8.25
N ILE A 60 3.99 0.15 -7.98
CA ILE A 60 5.15 -0.70 -8.30
C ILE A 60 5.18 -1.97 -7.45
N MET A 61 4.81 -1.85 -6.19
CA MET A 61 4.90 -2.94 -5.22
C MET A 61 3.79 -3.97 -5.34
N ILE A 62 2.61 -3.62 -5.86
CA ILE A 62 1.51 -4.57 -6.10
C ILE A 62 1.96 -5.77 -6.97
N PRO A 63 2.52 -5.60 -8.19
CA PRO A 63 2.96 -6.74 -9.00
C PRO A 63 4.15 -7.49 -8.36
N ILE A 64 5.07 -6.78 -7.71
CA ILE A 64 6.19 -7.41 -6.99
C ILE A 64 5.68 -8.25 -5.81
N SER A 65 4.59 -7.82 -5.16
CA SER A 65 4.01 -8.55 -4.04
C SER A 65 3.48 -9.92 -4.47
N ALA A 66 3.01 -10.09 -5.71
CA ALA A 66 2.59 -11.39 -6.22
C ALA A 66 3.75 -12.40 -6.15
N TYR A 67 4.96 -12.00 -6.56
CA TYR A 67 6.17 -12.80 -6.39
C TYR A 67 6.46 -13.08 -4.91
N TYR A 68 6.35 -12.07 -4.04
CA TYR A 68 6.60 -12.29 -2.62
C TYR A 68 5.59 -13.22 -1.95
N THR A 69 4.32 -13.19 -2.37
CA THR A 69 3.26 -14.07 -1.81
C THR A 69 3.45 -15.53 -2.15
N THR A 70 4.14 -15.86 -3.25
CA THR A 70 4.48 -17.24 -3.63
C THR A 70 5.82 -17.70 -3.03
N ARG A 71 6.78 -16.77 -2.89
CA ARG A 71 8.12 -17.07 -2.38
C ARG A 71 8.22 -17.14 -0.85
N PHE A 72 7.51 -16.27 -0.14
CA PHE A 72 7.59 -16.10 1.31
C PHE A 72 6.30 -16.53 2.01
N SER A 73 6.42 -16.94 3.27
CA SER A 73 5.27 -17.34 4.07
C SER A 73 4.38 -16.13 4.40
N SER A 74 3.06 -16.33 4.42
CA SER A 74 2.09 -15.24 4.65
C SER A 74 2.35 -14.48 5.95
N LYS A 75 2.75 -15.15 7.05
CA LYS A 75 3.05 -14.49 8.32
C LYS A 75 4.30 -13.61 8.19
N SER A 76 5.38 -14.15 7.64
CA SER A 76 6.63 -13.41 7.50
C SER A 76 6.41 -12.17 6.64
N LEU A 77 5.73 -12.33 5.50
CA LEU A 77 5.49 -11.25 4.57
C LEU A 77 4.60 -10.15 5.19
N TYR A 78 3.56 -10.55 5.94
CA TYR A 78 2.72 -9.61 6.66
C TYR A 78 3.50 -8.82 7.73
N LEU A 79 4.29 -9.51 8.57
CA LEU A 79 5.07 -8.85 9.62
C LEU A 79 6.14 -7.91 9.03
N THR A 80 6.80 -8.30 7.94
CA THR A 80 7.72 -7.42 7.22
C THR A 80 7.01 -6.19 6.66
N ALA A 81 5.83 -6.36 6.05
CA ALA A 81 5.05 -5.25 5.51
C ALA A 81 4.63 -4.24 6.60
N ILE A 82 4.13 -4.73 7.74
CA ILE A 82 3.78 -3.87 8.88
C ILE A 82 5.03 -3.23 9.49
N GLY A 83 6.15 -3.96 9.59
CA GLY A 83 7.42 -3.43 10.06
C GLY A 83 7.93 -2.28 9.20
N LEU A 84 7.90 -2.42 7.87
CA LEU A 84 8.23 -1.34 6.93
C LEU A 84 7.27 -0.16 7.11
N PHE A 85 5.98 -0.42 7.27
CA PHE A 85 5.01 0.65 7.51
C PHE A 85 5.31 1.42 8.79
N ILE A 86 5.63 0.73 9.90
CA ILE A 86 6.02 1.34 11.17
C ILE A 86 7.29 2.18 11.00
N LEU A 87 8.32 1.64 10.34
CA LEU A 87 9.57 2.37 10.06
C LEU A 87 9.30 3.64 9.26
N GLY A 88 8.50 3.55 8.18
CA GLY A 88 8.12 4.73 7.41
C GLY A 88 7.31 5.74 8.22
N THR A 89 6.44 5.27 9.12
CA THR A 89 5.66 6.13 10.04
C THR A 89 6.56 6.86 11.03
N LEU A 90 7.57 6.17 11.58
CA LEU A 90 8.59 6.77 12.45
C LEU A 90 9.39 7.84 11.72
N LEU A 91 9.86 7.55 10.50
CA LEU A 91 10.57 8.54 9.67
C LEU A 91 9.72 9.78 9.40
N CYS A 92 8.43 9.60 9.13
CA CYS A 92 7.51 10.71 8.94
C CYS A 92 7.29 11.52 10.23
N LEU A 93 7.18 10.83 11.37
CA LEU A 93 6.92 11.46 12.67
C LEU A 93 8.08 12.38 13.09
N VAL A 94 9.31 11.93 12.89
CA VAL A 94 10.52 12.67 13.33
C VAL A 94 11.12 13.56 12.24
N ALA A 95 10.42 13.73 11.11
CA ALA A 95 10.94 14.44 9.94
C ALA A 95 11.23 15.92 10.25
N PRO A 96 12.51 16.37 10.24
CA PRO A 96 12.85 17.77 10.45
C PRO A 96 12.80 18.58 9.15
N TYR A 97 12.77 17.90 8.00
CA TYR A 97 12.65 18.49 6.67
C TYR A 97 11.79 17.62 5.76
N PHE A 98 11.21 18.25 4.73
CA PHE A 98 10.24 17.63 3.83
C PHE A 98 10.73 16.36 3.13
N TRP A 99 12.01 16.30 2.74
CA TRP A 99 12.57 15.11 2.08
C TRP A 99 12.57 13.86 2.95
N LEU A 100 12.76 14.00 4.27
CA LEU A 100 12.68 12.84 5.18
C LEU A 100 11.24 12.35 5.32
N LEU A 101 10.27 13.27 5.34
CA LEU A 101 8.85 12.95 5.32
C LEU A 101 8.48 12.17 4.03
N LEU A 102 8.96 12.64 2.87
CA LEU A 102 8.82 11.95 1.57
C LEU A 102 9.40 10.54 1.59
N LEU A 103 10.61 10.38 2.13
CA LEU A 103 11.26 9.08 2.26
C LEU A 103 10.43 8.14 3.16
N GLY A 104 9.95 8.64 4.30
CA GLY A 104 9.04 7.91 5.17
C GLY A 104 7.77 7.44 4.45
N ARG A 105 7.18 8.30 3.60
CA ARG A 105 6.03 7.93 2.76
C ARG A 105 6.36 6.84 1.75
N ALA A 106 7.53 6.91 1.09
CA ALA A 106 7.97 5.86 0.19
C ALA A 106 8.11 4.52 0.94
N VAL A 107 8.72 4.52 2.12
CA VAL A 107 8.87 3.30 2.94
C VAL A 107 7.51 2.75 3.40
N GLN A 108 6.57 3.62 3.83
CA GLN A 108 5.19 3.21 4.15
C GLN A 108 4.51 2.55 2.95
N ALA A 109 4.68 3.11 1.75
CA ALA A 109 4.08 2.62 0.53
C ALA A 109 4.58 1.22 0.12
N ILE A 110 5.85 0.90 0.41
CA ILE A 110 6.40 -0.45 0.20
C ILE A 110 5.64 -1.47 1.04
N GLY A 111 5.48 -1.20 2.34
CA GLY A 111 4.69 -2.07 3.21
C GLY A 111 3.24 -2.17 2.76
N ALA A 112 2.59 -1.04 2.49
CA ALA A 112 1.18 -1.01 2.09
C ALA A 112 0.91 -1.72 0.76
N GLY A 113 1.82 -1.66 -0.22
CA GLY A 113 1.69 -2.32 -1.52
C GLY A 113 1.73 -3.85 -1.44
N ILE A 114 2.21 -4.41 -0.33
CA ILE A 114 2.23 -5.85 -0.06
C ILE A 114 0.93 -6.31 0.64
N LEU A 115 0.37 -5.47 1.52
CA LEU A 115 -0.73 -5.87 2.41
C LEU A 115 -1.99 -6.32 1.66
N ILE A 116 -2.47 -5.53 0.71
CA ILE A 116 -3.74 -5.81 0.01
C ILE A 116 -3.66 -7.11 -0.79
N PRO A 117 -2.66 -7.31 -1.68
CA PRO A 117 -2.56 -8.56 -2.44
C PRO A 117 -2.36 -9.78 -1.54
N LEU A 118 -1.55 -9.65 -0.49
CA LEU A 118 -1.35 -10.73 0.48
C LEU A 118 -2.66 -11.13 1.18
N ILE A 119 -3.46 -10.16 1.64
CA ILE A 119 -4.74 -10.44 2.28
C ILE A 119 -5.71 -11.12 1.31
N GLN A 120 -5.77 -10.66 0.07
CA GLN A 120 -6.61 -11.29 -0.97
C GLN A 120 -6.20 -12.75 -1.21
N VAL A 121 -4.91 -13.03 -1.34
CA VAL A 121 -4.40 -14.41 -1.48
C VAL A 121 -4.75 -15.24 -0.23
N VAL A 122 -4.50 -14.69 0.97
CA VAL A 122 -4.82 -15.38 2.23
C VAL A 122 -6.32 -15.66 2.35
N LEU A 123 -7.20 -14.75 1.92
CA LEU A 123 -8.65 -14.96 1.89
C LEU A 123 -9.04 -16.09 0.95
N LEU A 124 -8.48 -16.12 -0.26
CA LEU A 124 -8.77 -17.17 -1.24
C LEU A 124 -8.25 -18.55 -0.80
N VAL A 125 -7.08 -18.59 -0.16
CA VAL A 125 -6.46 -19.85 0.28
C VAL A 125 -7.04 -20.34 1.61
N ALA A 126 -7.31 -19.43 2.55
CA ALA A 126 -7.88 -19.81 3.84
C ALA A 126 -9.31 -20.30 3.66
N PHE A 127 -10.16 -19.61 2.88
CA PHE A 127 -11.60 -19.87 2.87
C PHE A 127 -12.04 -20.88 1.80
N PRO A 128 -13.01 -21.78 2.15
CA PRO A 128 -13.65 -22.66 1.18
C PRO A 128 -14.43 -21.83 0.17
N LEU A 129 -14.66 -22.39 -1.03
CA LEU A 129 -15.15 -21.66 -2.20
C LEU A 129 -16.45 -20.89 -1.91
N GLU A 130 -17.32 -21.46 -1.09
CA GLU A 130 -18.64 -20.94 -0.73
C GLU A 130 -18.57 -19.74 0.22
N GLU A 131 -17.52 -19.65 1.05
CA GLU A 131 -17.32 -18.56 2.03
C GLU A 131 -16.44 -17.42 1.48
N ARG A 132 -15.73 -17.63 0.37
CA ARG A 132 -14.80 -16.63 -0.21
C ARG A 132 -15.50 -15.31 -0.54
N GLY A 133 -16.71 -15.37 -1.09
CA GLY A 133 -17.48 -14.17 -1.44
C GLY A 133 -17.83 -13.31 -0.21
N ALA A 134 -18.30 -13.94 0.87
CA ALA A 134 -18.59 -13.25 2.12
C ALA A 134 -17.32 -12.66 2.76
N ALA A 135 -16.23 -13.41 2.76
CA ALA A 135 -14.96 -12.97 3.32
C ALA A 135 -14.36 -11.78 2.54
N MET A 136 -14.43 -11.82 1.20
CA MET A 136 -14.06 -10.69 0.33
C MET A 136 -15.02 -9.50 0.49
N GLY A 137 -16.31 -9.74 0.74
CA GLY A 137 -17.28 -8.70 1.05
C GLY A 137 -16.94 -7.94 2.33
N ILE A 138 -16.60 -8.65 3.41
CA ILE A 138 -16.12 -8.04 4.67
C ILE A 138 -14.83 -7.24 4.42
N PHE A 139 -13.89 -7.79 3.64
CA PHE A 139 -12.69 -7.05 3.24
C PHE A 139 -13.02 -5.76 2.49
N GLY A 140 -13.97 -5.81 1.55
CA GLY A 140 -14.49 -4.63 0.84
C GLY A 140 -15.11 -3.60 1.77
N LEU A 141 -15.89 -4.03 2.76
CA LEU A 141 -16.45 -3.14 3.78
C LEU A 141 -15.34 -2.46 4.60
N VAL A 142 -14.37 -3.21 5.09
CA VAL A 142 -13.25 -2.65 5.88
C VAL A 142 -12.45 -1.63 5.07
N THR A 143 -12.12 -1.97 3.82
CA THR A 143 -11.34 -1.09 2.94
C THR A 143 -12.13 0.15 2.51
N GLY A 144 -13.44 0.03 2.26
CA GLY A 144 -14.32 1.15 1.92
C GLY A 144 -14.69 2.04 3.11
N PHE A 145 -14.72 1.50 4.33
CA PHE A 145 -15.04 2.26 5.54
C PHE A 145 -13.85 3.13 6.01
N SER A 146 -12.62 2.68 5.76
CA SER A 146 -11.40 3.41 6.09
C SER A 146 -11.39 4.87 5.56
N PRO A 147 -11.63 5.15 4.27
CA PRO A 147 -11.68 6.53 3.78
C PRO A 147 -12.89 7.33 4.27
N ALA A 148 -13.97 6.68 4.68
CA ALA A 148 -15.16 7.36 5.19
C ALA A 148 -14.90 8.02 6.55
N ILE A 149 -14.15 7.36 7.45
CA ILE A 149 -13.81 7.91 8.77
C ILE A 149 -12.61 8.87 8.72
N GLY A 150 -11.70 8.66 7.77
CA GLY A 150 -10.43 9.40 7.67
C GLY A 150 -10.56 10.91 7.88
N PRO A 151 -11.33 11.64 7.05
CA PRO A 151 -11.47 13.09 7.16
C PRO A 151 -12.04 13.57 8.50
N THR A 152 -13.05 12.88 9.03
CA THR A 152 -13.67 13.23 10.32
C THR A 152 -12.68 13.07 11.47
N LEU A 153 -11.97 11.93 11.51
CA LEU A 153 -10.99 11.66 12.57
C LEU A 153 -9.78 12.62 12.48
N SER A 154 -9.22 12.80 11.29
CA SER A 154 -8.10 13.74 11.09
C SER A 154 -8.49 15.18 11.36
N GLY A 155 -9.67 15.64 10.92
CA GLY A 155 -10.15 16.99 11.21
C GLY A 155 -10.29 17.26 12.70
N TRP A 156 -10.82 16.28 13.46
CA TRP A 156 -10.90 16.38 14.91
C TRP A 156 -9.52 16.44 15.56
N ILE A 157 -8.59 15.56 15.19
CA ILE A 157 -7.21 15.57 15.72
C ILE A 157 -6.53 16.91 15.43
N LEU A 158 -6.61 17.40 14.19
CA LEU A 158 -5.95 18.63 13.73
C LEU A 158 -6.57 19.90 14.31
N SER A 159 -7.75 19.82 14.91
CA SER A 159 -8.36 20.95 15.64
C SER A 159 -7.67 21.24 16.98
N TYR A 160 -6.99 20.25 17.56
CA TYR A 160 -6.35 20.35 18.89
C TYR A 160 -4.84 20.11 18.86
N TYR A 161 -4.36 19.36 17.87
CA TYR A 161 -2.97 18.92 17.78
C TYR A 161 -2.37 19.26 16.42
N SER A 162 -1.05 19.27 16.34
CA SER A 162 -0.33 19.45 15.09
C SER A 162 -0.40 18.20 14.20
N TRP A 163 -0.03 18.33 12.92
CA TRP A 163 -0.10 17.25 11.94
C TRP A 163 0.72 16.00 12.33
N GLN A 164 1.77 16.15 13.15
CA GLN A 164 2.57 15.04 13.67
C GLN A 164 1.73 14.05 14.51
N ALA A 165 0.65 14.51 15.16
CA ALA A 165 -0.21 13.66 15.98
C ALA A 165 -0.88 12.53 15.17
N ILE A 166 -1.14 12.76 13.89
CA ILE A 166 -1.66 11.72 12.98
C ILE A 166 -0.66 10.55 12.88
N PHE A 167 0.63 10.85 12.73
CA PHE A 167 1.67 9.83 12.67
C PHE A 167 1.84 9.10 14.00
N VAL A 168 1.69 9.81 15.14
CA VAL A 168 1.70 9.17 16.47
C VAL A 168 0.57 8.16 16.61
N ILE A 169 -0.66 8.54 16.27
CA ILE A 169 -1.83 7.65 16.39
C ILE A 169 -1.70 6.44 15.48
N VAL A 170 -1.28 6.64 14.23
CA VAL A 170 -1.03 5.56 13.27
C VAL A 170 0.08 4.64 13.76
N LEU A 171 1.16 5.20 14.30
CA LEU A 171 2.28 4.44 14.84
C LEU A 171 1.84 3.54 16.00
N VAL A 172 1.12 4.09 16.99
CA VAL A 172 0.59 3.33 18.13
C VAL A 172 -0.34 2.22 17.64
N ALA A 173 -1.26 2.52 16.73
CA ALA A 173 -2.17 1.52 16.16
C ALA A 173 -1.42 0.39 15.44
N MET A 174 -0.39 0.73 14.64
CA MET A 174 0.42 -0.26 13.95
C MET A 174 1.30 -1.08 14.89
N LEU A 175 1.83 -0.49 15.97
CA LEU A 175 2.58 -1.20 17.00
C LEU A 175 1.69 -2.21 17.74
N ILE A 176 0.46 -1.83 18.07
CA ILE A 176 -0.52 -2.76 18.64
C ILE A 176 -0.80 -3.89 17.64
N ASN A 177 -1.03 -3.55 16.37
CA ASN A 177 -1.30 -4.55 15.34
C ASN A 177 -0.14 -5.55 15.17
N ILE A 178 1.12 -5.09 15.11
CA ILE A 178 2.26 -6.00 14.92
C ILE A 178 2.45 -6.93 16.12
N VAL A 179 2.26 -6.43 17.35
CA VAL A 179 2.34 -7.24 18.58
C VAL A 179 1.28 -8.35 18.57
N ILE A 180 0.03 -8.01 18.27
CA ILE A 180 -1.05 -9.00 18.14
C ILE A 180 -0.74 -10.00 17.01
N SER A 181 -0.19 -9.51 15.90
CA SER A 181 0.09 -10.33 14.72
C SER A 181 1.16 -11.38 14.97
N ILE A 182 2.18 -11.08 15.79
CA ILE A 182 3.20 -12.06 16.16
C ILE A 182 2.57 -13.29 16.83
N ALA A 183 1.57 -13.09 17.70
CA ALA A 183 0.89 -14.19 18.39
C ALA A 183 -0.18 -14.88 17.53
N VAL A 184 -1.00 -14.09 16.84
CA VAL A 184 -2.25 -14.56 16.20
C VAL A 184 -2.07 -15.00 14.76
N VAL A 185 -1.32 -14.26 13.94
CA VAL A 185 -1.19 -14.54 12.51
C VAL A 185 -0.44 -15.86 12.31
N LYS A 186 -1.06 -16.74 11.54
CA LYS A 186 -0.53 -18.05 11.15
C LYS A 186 -0.17 -18.07 9.66
N ASN A 187 0.69 -19.01 9.29
CA ASN A 187 0.99 -19.26 7.88
C ASN A 187 -0.20 -19.95 7.23
N VAL A 188 -0.68 -19.35 6.13
CA VAL A 188 -1.83 -19.84 5.36
C VAL A 188 -1.38 -20.27 3.96
N THR A 189 -0.46 -19.51 3.36
CA THR A 189 0.04 -19.82 2.01
C THR A 189 1.12 -20.89 2.06
N THR A 190 1.17 -21.73 1.02
CA THR A 190 2.29 -22.61 0.73
C THR A 190 3.36 -21.83 -0.04
N THR A 191 4.63 -22.00 0.34
CA THR A 191 5.76 -21.36 -0.33
C THR A 191 6.31 -22.29 -1.42
N GLY A 192 6.62 -21.74 -2.60
CA GLY A 192 7.27 -22.47 -3.70
C GLY A 192 8.58 -21.80 -4.15
N PRO A 193 9.39 -22.51 -4.95
CA PRO A 193 10.45 -21.85 -5.72
C PRO A 193 9.78 -20.90 -6.72
N ALA A 194 10.07 -19.62 -6.58
CA ALA A 194 9.67 -18.60 -7.53
C ALA A 194 10.93 -17.82 -7.90
N ASP A 195 11.15 -17.62 -9.19
CA ASP A 195 12.20 -16.75 -9.70
C ASP A 195 11.63 -15.35 -9.94
N LEU A 196 12.38 -14.33 -9.51
CA LEU A 196 11.97 -12.94 -9.74
C LEU A 196 12.24 -12.58 -11.20
N ASP A 197 11.18 -12.40 -11.99
CA ASP A 197 11.31 -11.85 -13.33
C ASP A 197 11.61 -10.34 -13.25
N LEU A 198 12.90 -10.02 -13.07
CA LEU A 198 13.41 -8.66 -12.92
C LEU A 198 12.99 -7.75 -14.08
N LEU A 199 12.88 -8.30 -15.30
CA LEU A 199 12.46 -7.53 -16.46
C LEU A 199 10.96 -7.19 -16.41
N SER A 200 10.11 -8.11 -15.91
CA SER A 200 8.70 -7.79 -15.64
C SER A 200 8.55 -6.74 -14.54
N VAL A 201 9.40 -6.77 -13.50
CA VAL A 201 9.42 -5.74 -12.45
C VAL A 201 9.81 -4.36 -13.01
N LEU A 202 10.84 -4.29 -13.85
CA LEU A 202 11.23 -3.03 -14.48
C LEU A 202 10.14 -2.50 -15.41
N LEU A 203 9.57 -3.37 -16.25
CA LEU A 203 8.49 -3.00 -17.16
C LEU A 203 7.25 -2.50 -16.40
N SER A 204 6.83 -3.19 -15.33
CA SER A 204 5.71 -2.73 -14.50
C SER A 204 6.03 -1.41 -13.80
N THR A 205 7.26 -1.23 -13.36
CA THR A 205 7.71 0.01 -12.72
C THR A 205 7.62 1.21 -13.66
N PHE A 206 8.14 1.09 -14.88
CA PHE A 206 8.06 2.15 -15.88
C PHE A 206 6.64 2.37 -16.41
N ALA A 207 5.86 1.30 -16.53
CA ALA A 207 4.47 1.38 -16.96
C ALA A 207 3.59 2.11 -15.94
N PHE A 208 3.46 1.56 -14.73
CA PHE A 208 2.61 2.16 -13.69
C PHE A 208 3.17 3.49 -13.20
N GLY A 209 4.48 3.57 -12.98
CA GLY A 209 5.14 4.79 -12.52
C GLY A 209 5.00 5.94 -13.52
N GLY A 210 5.22 5.68 -14.81
CA GLY A 210 5.08 6.70 -15.85
C GLY A 210 3.63 7.08 -16.14
N LEU A 211 2.65 6.16 -16.06
CA LEU A 211 1.23 6.51 -16.15
C LEU A 211 0.81 7.42 -14.99
N LEU A 212 1.09 7.03 -13.74
CA LEU A 212 0.74 7.83 -12.56
C LEU A 212 1.41 9.20 -12.58
N TYR A 213 2.70 9.27 -12.91
CA TYR A 213 3.41 10.54 -13.03
C TYR A 213 2.87 11.40 -14.18
N GLY A 214 2.62 10.79 -15.33
CA GLY A 214 2.06 11.43 -16.52
C GLY A 214 0.70 12.04 -16.24
N PHE A 215 -0.24 11.30 -15.63
CA PHE A 215 -1.55 11.83 -15.24
C PHE A 215 -1.45 12.91 -14.17
N SER A 216 -0.59 12.73 -13.17
CA SER A 216 -0.36 13.74 -12.12
C SER A 216 0.13 15.06 -12.71
N LYS A 217 1.06 15.03 -13.67
CA LYS A 217 1.57 16.21 -14.36
C LYS A 217 0.64 16.75 -15.46
N ALA A 218 -0.14 15.89 -16.12
CA ALA A 218 -1.12 16.28 -17.14
C ALA A 218 -2.17 17.25 -16.59
N SER A 219 -2.56 17.06 -15.32
CA SER A 219 -3.51 17.95 -14.64
C SER A 219 -3.07 19.42 -14.61
N ARG A 220 -1.76 19.70 -14.70
CA ARG A 220 -1.19 21.06 -14.70
C ARG A 220 -0.62 21.49 -16.04
N MET A 221 0.13 20.62 -16.70
CA MET A 221 0.82 20.93 -17.96
C MET A 221 -0.11 20.83 -19.18
N GLY A 222 -1.32 20.29 -18.99
CA GLY A 222 -2.26 19.98 -20.05
C GLY A 222 -1.97 18.61 -20.68
N PHE A 223 -3.03 17.90 -21.04
CA PHE A 223 -2.95 16.61 -21.71
C PHE A 223 -2.35 16.67 -23.11
N THR A 224 -2.26 17.86 -23.71
CA THR A 224 -1.68 18.10 -25.03
C THR A 224 -0.18 18.40 -25.00
N ASN A 225 0.43 18.50 -23.81
CA ASN A 225 1.86 18.76 -23.70
C ASN A 225 2.66 17.58 -24.31
N PRO A 226 3.56 17.82 -25.28
CA PRO A 226 4.28 16.75 -25.98
C PRO A 226 5.03 15.79 -25.05
N THR A 227 5.64 16.31 -23.97
CA THR A 227 6.36 15.50 -22.98
C THR A 227 5.42 14.56 -22.23
N ILE A 228 4.23 15.03 -21.89
CA ILE A 228 3.20 14.23 -21.20
C ILE A 228 2.64 13.17 -22.14
N VAL A 229 2.33 13.53 -23.38
CA VAL A 229 1.83 12.59 -24.40
C VAL A 229 2.85 11.48 -24.66
N LEU A 230 4.13 11.83 -24.87
CA LEU A 230 5.21 10.86 -25.07
C LEU A 230 5.37 9.93 -23.87
N LEU A 231 5.37 10.48 -22.66
CA LEU A 231 5.46 9.69 -21.44
C LEU A 231 4.28 8.70 -21.31
N LEU A 232 3.05 9.17 -21.52
CA LEU A 232 1.86 8.33 -21.45
C LEU A 232 1.91 7.21 -22.50
N ILE A 233 2.27 7.52 -23.75
CA ILE A 233 2.42 6.51 -24.81
C ILE A 233 3.49 5.49 -24.44
N ALA A 234 4.67 5.93 -23.99
CA ALA A 234 5.76 5.04 -23.58
C ALA A 234 5.32 4.11 -22.44
N SER A 235 4.59 4.64 -21.45
CA SER A 235 4.05 3.85 -20.34
C SER A 235 2.97 2.87 -20.77
N PHE A 236 2.09 3.23 -21.71
CA PHE A 236 1.11 2.30 -22.29
C PHE A 236 1.78 1.17 -23.09
N VAL A 237 2.84 1.47 -23.84
CA VAL A 237 3.63 0.46 -24.56
C VAL A 237 4.30 -0.49 -23.56
N ALA A 238 4.98 0.05 -22.54
CA ALA A 238 5.58 -0.75 -21.48
C ALA A 238 4.55 -1.65 -20.77
N LEU A 239 3.36 -1.13 -20.49
CA LEU A 239 2.26 -1.87 -19.87
C LEU A 239 1.77 -3.02 -20.76
N THR A 240 1.64 -2.79 -22.07
CA THR A 240 1.20 -3.81 -23.03
C THR A 240 2.24 -4.93 -23.14
N VAL A 241 3.53 -4.59 -23.16
CA VAL A 241 4.63 -5.56 -23.17
C VAL A 241 4.65 -6.36 -21.87
N TYR A 242 4.48 -5.70 -20.73
CA TYR A 242 4.36 -6.34 -19.42
C TYR A 242 3.23 -7.38 -19.40
N PHE A 243 2.01 -7.01 -19.80
CA PHE A 243 0.87 -7.93 -19.80
C PHE A 243 1.08 -9.14 -20.73
N LYS A 244 1.59 -8.94 -21.94
CA LYS A 244 1.88 -10.06 -22.86
C LYS A 244 2.90 -11.03 -22.27
N ARG A 245 3.94 -10.51 -21.62
CA ARG A 245 4.97 -11.30 -20.96
C ARG A 245 4.40 -12.07 -19.77
N GLN A 246 3.67 -11.40 -18.89
CA GLN A 246 3.07 -12.01 -17.69
C GLN A 246 2.10 -13.15 -18.05
N ASN A 247 1.28 -12.96 -19.10
CA ASN A 247 0.33 -13.98 -19.55
C ASN A 247 1.04 -15.22 -20.13
N SER A 248 2.22 -15.04 -20.73
CA SER A 248 3.03 -16.15 -21.27
C SER A 248 3.62 -17.01 -20.15
N TYR A 249 4.00 -16.40 -19.02
CA TYR A 249 4.49 -17.14 -17.84
C TYR A 249 3.38 -17.93 -17.13
N GLN A 250 2.14 -17.41 -17.09
CA GLN A 250 1.02 -18.13 -16.47
C GLN A 250 0.60 -19.38 -17.26
N LEU A 251 0.78 -19.41 -18.58
CA LEU A 251 0.43 -20.54 -19.44
C LEU A 251 1.46 -21.70 -19.40
N GLN A 252 2.62 -21.49 -18.76
CA GLN A 252 3.70 -22.46 -18.65
C GLN A 252 3.70 -23.23 -17.31
N CYS A 253 2.84 -22.84 -16.37
CA CYS A 253 2.62 -23.48 -15.06
C CYS A 253 1.29 -24.23 -15.05
#